data_AF-A0A7W0AB92-F1
#
_entry.id   AF-A0A7W0AB92-F1
#
_cell.length_a   1.000
_cell.length_b   1.000
_cell.length_c   1.000
_cell.angle_alpha   90.00
_cell.angle_beta   90.00
_cell.angle_gamma   90.00
#
_symmetry.space_group_name_H-M   'P 1'
#
loop_
_entity.id
_entity.type
_entity.pdbx_description
1 polymer ?
#
loop_
_entity_poly.entity_id
_entity_poly.type
_entity_poly.pdbx_seq_one_letter_code
_entity_poly.pdbx_strand_id
1 'polypeptide(L)'
;MTIDVRQSISERIASIAEWRREREQQDMYGLGPEVAVRSRRSADGLRELAHHVLALPADDERLTRLTVLAFYGGQFDPGATMLHELGRFRFHDPDVTIEGFFDRMVELAELDHSERDHLGGRQVPGDNPWRPGWLPDEVEDEW
;
A
#
# COMPACT_ATOMS: atom_id res chain seq x y z
N MET A 1 19.02 5.63 12.58
CA MET A 1 18.97 5.51 11.11
C MET A 1 17.76 6.28 10.65
N THR A 2 17.95 7.35 9.90
CA THR A 2 16.84 8.03 9.22
C THR A 2 16.46 7.15 8.03
N ILE A 3 15.21 6.70 7.97
CA ILE A 3 14.69 5.97 6.81
C ILE A 3 14.59 6.97 5.66
N ASP A 4 15.20 6.64 4.52
CA ASP A 4 14.95 7.40 3.29
C ASP A 4 13.59 6.97 2.74
N VAL A 5 12.60 7.85 2.88
CA VAL A 5 11.22 7.64 2.45
C VAL A 5 11.16 7.31 0.95
N ARG A 6 11.94 8.01 0.13
CA ARG A 6 11.97 7.77 -1.33
C ARG A 6 12.49 6.38 -1.64
N GLN A 7 13.54 5.97 -0.94
CA GLN A 7 14.12 4.64 -1.06
C GLN A 7 13.08 3.56 -0.71
N SER A 8 12.40 3.69 0.42
CA SER A 8 11.42 2.69 0.87
C SER A 8 10.22 2.57 -0.07
N ILE A 9 9.67 3.70 -0.54
CA ILE A 9 8.57 3.71 -1.53
C ILE A 9 9.05 3.07 -2.84
N SER A 10 10.20 3.51 -3.36
CA SER A 10 10.76 3.02 -4.62
C SER A 10 11.02 1.52 -4.58
N GLU A 11 11.62 1.00 -3.51
CA GLU A 11 11.88 -0.44 -3.35
C GLU A 11 10.59 -1.25 -3.35
N ARG A 12 9.55 -0.78 -2.67
CA ARG A 12 8.25 -1.44 -2.67
C ARG A 12 7.62 -1.44 -4.06
N ILE A 13 7.61 -0.31 -4.77
CA ILE A 13 7.08 -0.23 -6.14
C ILE A 13 7.88 -1.13 -7.09
N ALA A 14 9.21 -1.14 -6.98
CA ALA A 14 10.08 -2.01 -7.76
C ALA A 14 9.81 -3.49 -7.51
N SER A 15 9.51 -3.90 -6.26
CA SER A 15 9.14 -5.28 -5.95
C SER A 15 7.84 -5.71 -6.66
N ILE A 16 6.86 -4.80 -6.79
CA ILE A 16 5.60 -5.07 -7.51
C ILE A 16 5.88 -5.14 -9.02
N ALA A 17 6.78 -4.29 -9.53
CA ALA A 17 7.21 -4.35 -10.92
C ALA A 17 7.86 -5.69 -11.26
N GLU A 18 8.66 -6.24 -10.35
CA GLU A 18 9.29 -7.55 -10.54
C GLU A 18 8.26 -8.68 -10.53
N TRP A 19 7.32 -8.66 -9.58
CA TRP A 19 6.18 -9.58 -9.60
C TRP A 19 5.40 -9.52 -10.92
N ARG A 20 5.23 -8.32 -11.52
CA ARG A 20 4.62 -8.17 -12.85
C ARG A 20 5.45 -8.76 -13.97
N ARG A 21 6.79 -8.74 -13.89
CA ARG A 21 7.67 -9.43 -14.86
C ARG A 21 7.61 -10.93 -14.73
N GLU A 22 7.55 -11.47 -13.52
CA GLU A 22 7.30 -12.90 -13.32
C GLU A 22 5.94 -13.29 -13.93
N ARG A 23 4.92 -12.44 -13.73
CA ARG A 23 3.59 -12.67 -14.31
C ARG A 23 3.58 -12.62 -15.83
N GLU A 24 4.34 -11.71 -16.46
CA GLU A 24 4.55 -11.70 -17.92
C GLU A 24 5.05 -13.07 -18.42
N GLN A 25 6.06 -13.65 -17.75
CA GLN A 25 6.58 -14.96 -18.14
C GLN A 25 5.53 -16.06 -18.00
N GLN A 26 4.78 -16.08 -16.89
CA GLN A 26 3.70 -17.04 -16.68
C GLN A 26 2.61 -16.93 -17.77
N ASP A 27 2.17 -15.70 -18.05
CA ASP A 27 1.14 -15.43 -19.06
C ASP A 27 1.64 -15.81 -20.46
N MET A 28 2.93 -15.59 -20.76
CA MET A 28 3.55 -15.94 -22.04
C MET A 28 3.44 -17.45 -22.32
N TYR A 29 3.72 -18.29 -21.31
CA TYR A 29 3.67 -19.75 -21.46
C TYR A 29 2.24 -20.32 -21.34
N GLY A 30 1.36 -19.69 -20.57
CA GLY A 30 0.02 -20.21 -20.30
C GLY A 30 -1.08 -19.69 -21.22
N LEU A 31 -1.05 -18.40 -21.56
CA LEU A 31 -2.15 -17.68 -22.23
C LEU A 31 -1.73 -17.01 -23.54
N GLY A 32 -0.43 -16.94 -23.80
CA GLY A 32 0.15 -16.43 -25.03
C GLY A 32 0.61 -14.97 -24.96
N PRO A 33 1.34 -14.53 -26.01
CA PRO A 33 2.07 -13.26 -26.00
C PRO A 33 1.16 -12.03 -25.88
N GLU A 34 -0.04 -12.07 -26.47
CA GLU A 34 -0.98 -10.94 -26.44
C GLU A 34 -1.42 -10.59 -25.00
N VAL A 35 -1.61 -11.61 -24.16
CA VAL A 35 -1.98 -11.41 -22.75
C VAL A 35 -0.78 -10.89 -21.95
N ALA A 36 0.40 -11.47 -22.17
CA ALA A 36 1.64 -11.15 -21.47
C ALA A 36 2.09 -9.67 -21.63
N VAL A 37 1.77 -9.04 -22.78
CA VAL A 37 2.10 -7.62 -23.06
C VAL A 37 1.57 -6.66 -21.99
N ARG A 38 0.42 -6.96 -21.37
CA ARG A 38 -0.16 -6.10 -20.31
C ARG A 38 0.67 -6.15 -19.03
N SER A 39 1.10 -7.35 -18.64
CA SER A 39 1.98 -7.57 -17.50
C SER A 39 3.34 -6.88 -17.71
N ARG A 40 3.92 -6.99 -18.92
CA ARG A 40 5.15 -6.26 -19.29
C ARG A 40 5.01 -4.75 -19.13
N ARG A 41 3.97 -4.17 -19.75
CA ARG A 41 3.74 -2.73 -19.75
C ARG A 41 3.54 -2.19 -18.34
N SER A 42 2.79 -2.91 -17.51
CA SER A 42 2.61 -2.55 -16.11
C SER A 42 3.93 -2.57 -15.33
N ALA A 43 4.75 -3.60 -15.51
CA ALA A 43 6.08 -3.67 -14.90
C ALA A 43 6.98 -2.49 -15.31
N ASP A 44 7.00 -2.13 -16.59
CA ASP A 44 7.81 -1.02 -17.10
C ASP A 44 7.33 0.32 -16.54
N GLY A 45 6.01 0.53 -16.49
CA GLY A 45 5.43 1.71 -15.85
C GLY A 45 5.81 1.81 -14.37
N LEU A 46 5.73 0.71 -13.61
CA LEU A 46 6.07 0.70 -12.20
C LEU A 46 7.57 0.98 -11.96
N ARG A 47 8.47 0.51 -12.83
CA ARG A 47 9.90 0.87 -12.75
C ARG A 47 10.12 2.36 -13.01
N GLU A 48 9.41 2.92 -13.98
CA GLU A 48 9.46 4.35 -14.27
C GLU A 48 8.95 5.18 -13.09
N LEU A 49 7.85 4.75 -12.46
CA LEU A 49 7.31 5.36 -11.24
C LEU A 49 8.29 5.28 -10.07
N ALA A 50 8.94 4.12 -9.85
CA ALA A 50 9.93 3.95 -8.80
C ALA A 50 11.12 4.92 -8.98
N HIS A 51 11.65 5.02 -10.21
CA HIS A 51 12.70 5.99 -10.53
C HIS A 51 12.25 7.43 -10.35
N HIS A 52 11.01 7.75 -10.75
CA HIS A 52 10.44 9.08 -10.54
C HIS A 52 10.43 9.45 -9.05
N VAL A 53 9.95 8.56 -8.18
CA VAL A 53 9.92 8.78 -6.73
C VAL A 53 11.33 9.02 -6.15
N LEU A 54 12.34 8.28 -6.62
CA LEU A 54 13.73 8.52 -6.19
C LEU A 54 14.27 9.88 -6.61
N ALA A 55 13.82 10.40 -7.76
CA ALA A 55 14.26 11.68 -8.31
C ALA A 55 13.56 12.89 -7.68
N LEU A 56 12.47 12.69 -6.93
CA LEU A 56 11.75 13.78 -6.28
C LEU A 56 12.61 14.49 -5.23
N PRO A 57 12.39 15.80 -5.01
CA PRO A 57 12.95 16.51 -3.87
C PRO A 57 12.59 15.83 -2.55
N ALA A 58 13.50 15.84 -1.58
CA ALA A 58 13.26 15.21 -0.28
C ALA A 58 12.13 15.88 0.53
N ASP A 59 11.80 17.12 0.18
CA ASP A 59 10.75 17.96 0.77
C ASP A 59 9.46 17.99 -0.06
N ASP A 60 9.31 17.12 -1.08
CA ASP A 60 8.04 17.00 -1.81
C ASP A 60 6.89 16.70 -0.83
N GLU A 61 5.85 17.52 -0.88
CA GLU A 61 4.71 17.46 0.05
C GLU A 61 3.98 16.12 -0.03
N ARG A 62 3.95 15.48 -1.22
CA ARG A 62 3.30 14.17 -1.42
C ARG A 62 4.06 13.07 -0.68
N LEU A 63 5.39 13.12 -0.67
CA LEU A 63 6.22 12.20 0.13
C LEU A 63 5.96 12.36 1.62
N THR A 64 5.82 13.60 2.09
CA THR A 64 5.49 13.89 3.48
C THR A 64 4.12 13.30 3.84
N ARG A 65 3.10 13.48 2.99
CA ARG A 65 1.77 12.90 3.21
C ARG A 65 1.79 11.37 3.20
N LEU A 66 2.45 10.75 2.23
CA LEU A 66 2.60 9.29 2.18
C LEU A 66 3.31 8.73 3.40
N THR A 67 4.30 9.45 3.94
CA THR A 67 4.99 9.06 5.18
C THR A 67 4.03 8.99 6.37
N VAL A 68 3.07 9.91 6.46
CA VAL A 68 2.08 9.91 7.55
C VAL A 68 1.04 8.80 7.37
N LEU A 69 0.58 8.58 6.13
CA LEU A 69 -0.59 7.74 5.87
C LEU A 69 -0.27 6.27 5.63
N ALA A 70 0.89 5.98 5.05
CA ALA A 70 1.22 4.68 4.45
C ALA A 70 2.60 4.15 4.89
N PHE A 71 3.13 4.60 6.02
CA PHE A 71 4.32 3.98 6.63
C PHE A 71 3.98 3.31 7.95
N TYR A 72 4.52 2.10 8.14
CA TYR A 72 4.44 1.37 9.39
C TYR A 72 5.78 0.69 9.70
N GLY A 73 6.25 0.79 10.94
CA GLY A 73 7.54 0.23 11.33
C GLY A 73 8.74 0.78 10.54
N GLY A 74 8.58 1.95 9.92
CA GLY A 74 9.61 2.55 9.08
C GLY A 74 9.70 2.01 7.65
N GLN A 75 8.70 1.27 7.20
CA GLN A 75 8.59 0.80 5.82
C GLN A 75 7.31 1.32 5.17
N PHE A 76 7.38 1.57 3.86
CA PHE A 76 6.20 1.86 3.06
C PHE A 76 5.30 0.63 2.98
N ASP A 77 4.11 0.75 3.55
CA ASP A 77 3.05 -0.26 3.59
C ASP A 77 1.81 0.31 2.90
N PRO A 78 1.74 0.23 1.55
CA PRO A 78 0.58 0.68 0.81
C PRO A 78 -0.58 -0.24 1.20
N GLY A 79 -1.63 0.34 1.77
CA GLY A 79 -2.84 -0.37 2.16
C GLY A 79 -3.48 -1.16 1.00
N ALA A 80 -4.56 -1.86 1.30
CA ALA A 80 -5.14 -2.81 0.36
C ALA A 80 -5.53 -2.18 -0.98
N THR A 81 -6.16 -1.00 -0.93
CA THR A 81 -6.65 -0.31 -2.13
C THR A 81 -5.49 0.24 -2.95
N MET A 82 -4.52 0.89 -2.31
CA MET A 82 -3.34 1.38 -3.00
C MET A 82 -2.52 0.26 -3.62
N LEU A 83 -2.30 -0.84 -2.89
CA LEU A 83 -1.56 -2.00 -3.39
C LEU A 83 -2.24 -2.61 -4.62
N HIS A 84 -3.57 -2.69 -4.62
CA HIS A 84 -4.34 -3.17 -5.77
C HIS A 84 -4.18 -2.27 -7.00
N GLU A 85 -4.28 -0.96 -6.83
CA GLU A 85 -4.11 0.00 -7.92
C GLU A 85 -2.66 0.06 -8.43
N LEU A 86 -1.66 0.00 -7.54
CA LEU A 86 -0.25 -0.17 -7.91
C LEU A 86 -0.07 -1.41 -8.77
N GLY A 87 -0.67 -2.53 -8.37
CA GLY A 87 -0.67 -3.75 -9.16
C GLY A 87 -1.20 -3.52 -10.58
N ARG A 88 -2.18 -2.62 -10.78
CA ARG A 88 -2.84 -2.39 -12.07
C ARG A 88 -2.33 -1.19 -12.84
N PHE A 89 -1.32 -0.48 -12.34
CA PHE A 89 -0.77 0.69 -13.00
C PHE A 89 -0.33 0.36 -14.43
N ARG A 90 -0.86 1.12 -15.39
CA ARG A 90 -0.71 0.93 -16.86
C ARG A 90 -1.09 -0.43 -17.44
N PHE A 91 -1.75 -1.30 -16.66
CA PHE A 91 -2.12 -2.65 -17.11
C PHE A 91 -3.23 -2.64 -18.17
N HIS A 92 -4.29 -1.86 -17.92
CA HIS A 92 -5.40 -1.70 -18.85
C HIS A 92 -5.21 -0.49 -19.75
N ASP A 93 -4.92 0.66 -19.15
CA ASP A 93 -4.76 1.94 -19.83
C ASP A 93 -3.26 2.32 -19.88
N PRO A 94 -2.61 2.31 -21.07
CA PRO A 94 -1.19 2.64 -21.18
C PRO A 94 -0.87 4.11 -20.91
N ASP A 95 -1.85 5.00 -21.07
CA ASP A 95 -1.62 6.44 -21.16
C ASP A 95 -1.66 7.15 -19.80
N VAL A 96 -1.92 6.39 -18.72
CA VAL A 96 -1.85 6.92 -17.35
C VAL A 96 -0.47 7.52 -17.09
N THR A 97 -0.42 8.79 -16.70
CA THR A 97 0.82 9.50 -16.42
C THR A 97 1.38 9.13 -15.05
N ILE A 98 2.70 9.23 -14.90
CA ILE A 98 3.37 8.96 -13.61
C ILE A 98 2.95 9.98 -12.56
N GLU A 99 3.04 11.27 -12.88
CA GLU A 99 2.65 12.34 -11.96
C GLU A 99 1.20 12.18 -11.50
N GLY A 100 0.26 12.00 -12.43
CA GLY A 100 -1.15 11.85 -12.09
C GLY A 100 -1.43 10.61 -11.26
N PHE A 101 -0.69 9.52 -11.48
CA PHE A 101 -0.81 8.33 -10.63
C PHE A 101 -0.16 8.53 -9.26
N PHE A 102 0.96 9.25 -9.16
CA PHE A 102 1.60 9.56 -7.89
C PHE A 102 0.75 10.49 -7.03
N ASP A 103 0.08 11.47 -7.63
CA ASP A 103 -0.94 12.27 -6.94
C ASP A 103 -2.08 11.37 -6.41
N ARG A 104 -2.57 10.46 -7.26
CA ARG A 104 -3.59 9.47 -6.86
C ARG A 104 -3.14 8.52 -5.76
N MET A 105 -1.84 8.20 -5.66
CA MET A 105 -1.34 7.40 -4.54
C MET A 105 -1.61 8.08 -3.20
N VAL A 106 -1.54 9.41 -3.12
CA VAL A 106 -1.87 10.14 -1.89
C VAL A 106 -3.36 9.97 -1.56
N GLU A 107 -4.24 10.12 -2.55
CA GLU A 107 -5.69 9.93 -2.38
C GLU A 107 -6.03 8.50 -1.93
N LEU A 108 -5.36 7.50 -2.51
CA LEU A 108 -5.54 6.10 -2.12
C LEU A 108 -5.03 5.82 -0.71
N ALA A 109 -3.96 6.50 -0.28
CA ALA A 109 -3.44 6.41 1.07
C ALA A 109 -4.45 6.93 2.10
N GLU A 110 -5.12 8.04 1.78
CA GLU A 110 -6.16 8.62 2.63
C GLU A 110 -7.36 7.69 2.76
N LEU A 111 -7.77 7.07 1.65
CA LEU A 111 -8.84 6.09 1.65
C LEU A 111 -8.48 4.89 2.54
N ASP A 112 -7.34 4.25 2.29
CA ASP A 112 -6.87 3.10 3.08
C ASP A 112 -6.70 3.45 4.57
N HIS A 113 -6.20 4.65 4.88
CA HIS A 113 -6.04 5.13 6.25
C HIS A 113 -7.41 5.28 6.93
N SER A 114 -8.37 5.91 6.25
CA SER A 114 -9.73 6.08 6.78
C SER A 114 -10.44 4.75 7.02
N GLU A 115 -10.24 3.74 6.15
CA GLU A 115 -10.84 2.42 6.33
C GLU A 115 -10.25 1.67 7.54
N ARG A 116 -8.95 1.82 7.80
CA ARG A 116 -8.29 1.26 9.00
C ARG A 116 -8.85 1.87 10.29
N ASP A 117 -9.09 3.18 10.30
CA ASP A 117 -9.67 3.86 11.46
C ASP A 117 -11.12 3.42 11.73
N HIS A 118 -11.90 3.17 10.67
CA HIS A 118 -13.28 2.67 10.81
C HIS A 118 -13.35 1.22 11.28
N LEU A 119 -12.42 0.35 10.87
CA LEU A 119 -12.31 -1.02 11.36
C LEU A 119 -11.83 -1.09 12.82
N GLY A 120 -11.19 -0.04 13.32
CA GLY A 120 -10.81 0.15 14.73
C GLY A 120 -11.87 0.84 15.59
N GLY A 121 -13.13 0.94 15.13
CA GLY A 121 -14.22 1.62 15.83
C GLY A 121 -14.36 1.25 17.31
N ARG A 122 -15.01 2.13 18.09
CA ARG A 122 -15.17 2.05 19.56
C ARG A 122 -15.36 0.60 20.02
N GLN A 123 -14.32 0.00 20.60
CA GLN A 123 -14.41 -1.34 21.17
C GLN A 123 -15.60 -1.37 22.13
N VAL A 124 -16.50 -2.33 21.95
CA VAL A 124 -17.58 -2.56 22.93
C VAL A 124 -16.88 -2.86 24.27
N PRO A 125 -17.32 -2.25 25.39
CA PRO A 125 -16.77 -2.60 26.70
C PRO A 125 -16.80 -4.12 26.90
N GLY A 126 -15.63 -4.74 27.05
CA GLY A 126 -15.47 -6.20 27.21
C GLY A 126 -14.86 -6.94 26.02
N ASP A 127 -14.69 -6.30 24.86
CA ASP A 127 -14.31 -6.98 23.60
C ASP A 127 -12.79 -6.96 23.31
N ASN A 128 -11.96 -6.70 24.33
CA ASN A 128 -10.50 -6.70 24.20
C ASN A 128 -9.93 -8.04 24.71
N PRO A 129 -9.48 -8.95 23.82
CA PRO A 129 -8.99 -10.27 24.21
C PRO A 129 -7.62 -10.24 24.92
N TRP A 130 -6.98 -9.07 25.04
CA TRP A 130 -5.64 -8.89 25.62
C TRP A 130 -5.63 -8.06 26.91
N ARG A 131 -6.80 -7.63 27.42
CA ARG A 131 -6.91 -7.07 28.77
C ARG A 131 -7.23 -8.18 29.77
N PRO A 132 -6.38 -8.46 30.77
CA PRO A 132 -6.75 -9.32 31.87
C PRO A 132 -7.70 -8.56 32.82
N GLY A 133 -8.88 -9.14 33.09
CA GLY A 133 -9.65 -8.86 34.31
C GLY A 133 -10.95 -8.07 34.13
N TRP A 134 -12.04 -8.80 33.87
CA TRP A 134 -13.28 -8.59 34.62
C TRP A 134 -13.70 -9.97 35.15
N LEU A 135 -13.06 -10.38 36.24
CA LEU A 135 -13.75 -11.28 37.16
C LEU A 135 -14.78 -10.38 37.84
N PRO A 136 -16.08 -10.73 37.85
CA PRO A 136 -17.03 -10.02 38.67
C PRO A 136 -16.55 -10.11 40.12
N ASP A 137 -16.33 -8.96 40.75
CA ASP A 137 -16.06 -8.91 42.18
C ASP A 137 -17.19 -9.66 42.91
N GLU A 138 -16.76 -10.47 43.88
CA GLU A 138 -17.60 -11.17 44.82
C GLU A 138 -18.68 -10.22 45.35
N VAL A 139 -19.95 -10.55 45.09
CA VAL A 139 -21.06 -10.04 45.89
C VAL A 139 -21.06 -10.85 47.19
N GLU A 140 -20.21 -10.43 48.13
CA GLU A 140 -20.44 -10.70 49.54
C GLU A 140 -21.67 -9.88 50.01
N ASP A 141 -22.56 -10.60 50.70
CA ASP A 141 -23.58 -10.18 51.67
C ASP A 141 -24.80 -9.35 51.21
N GLU A 142 -26.03 -9.89 51.35
CA GLU A 142 -26.79 -9.92 52.62
C GLU A 142 -28.16 -10.65 52.44
N TRP A 143 -28.57 -11.35 53.51
CA TRP A 143 -29.79 -12.13 53.82
C TRP A 143 -29.77 -13.65 53.61
#